data_AF-A0A7J6TCJ9-F1
#
_entry.id   AF-A0A7J6TCJ9-F1
#
_cell.length_a   1.000
_cell.length_b   1.000
_cell.length_c   1.000
_cell.angle_alpha   90.00
_cell.angle_beta   90.00
_cell.angle_gamma   90.00
#
_symmetry.space_group_name_H-M   'P 1'
#
loop_
_entity.id
_entity.type
_entity.pdbx_description
1 polymer ?
#
loop_
_entity_poly.entity_id
_entity_poly.type
_entity_poly.pdbx_seq_one_letter_code
_entity_poly.pdbx_strand_id
1 'polypeptide(L)'
;MSIPPSTPDKDASDTRQGDEEQQEQEDIYINPDDCIDLGEGVDDSAEVAADERAGVAADLLEAADEEEERDNCSITYPFTDAALCLAANPKDHTVVAVGLQNDTAELLRIRPGSVEPLRILRGHTDSVVSVAFSSDGELLATGSYDGTVKVWEVAKLMAETGDCSTPMLSLEGPGEGVEWVSWHPKGHAVCAGSQDGTAWMWWAGKSSGGGNVMQVFAGAHGAAVNCGSFSIDGKAVVTAGLDGVVAVWNPRTGATAASCRTNEEELQRSQRQRQQDGDVDMEEEVP
;
A
#
# COMPACT_ATOMS: atom_id res chain seq x y z
N MET A 1 -19.36 -4.42 67.91
CA MET A 1 -18.47 -5.49 68.41
C MET A 1 -18.16 -6.37 67.21
N SER A 2 -17.20 -6.04 66.35
CA SER A 2 -15.74 -5.97 66.52
C SER A 2 -15.06 -7.34 66.47
N ILE A 3 -14.54 -7.71 65.26
CA ILE A 3 -13.22 -8.29 64.84
C ILE A 3 -12.59 -9.32 65.82
N PRO A 4 -12.02 -10.49 65.41
CA PRO A 4 -10.93 -10.55 64.42
C PRO A 4 -10.75 -11.81 63.52
N PRO A 5 -9.76 -11.78 62.59
CA PRO A 5 -9.57 -12.75 61.53
C PRO A 5 -8.58 -13.86 61.92
N SER A 6 -8.53 -14.94 61.14
CA SER A 6 -7.50 -15.97 61.27
C SER A 6 -6.83 -16.27 59.93
N THR A 7 -5.57 -15.84 59.83
CA THR A 7 -4.45 -16.52 59.14
C THR A 7 -3.31 -16.62 60.18
N PRO A 8 -2.25 -17.44 60.06
CA PRO A 8 -1.73 -18.16 58.88
C PRO A 8 -1.27 -19.62 59.16
N ASP A 9 -0.83 -20.35 58.12
CA ASP A 9 0.27 -21.35 58.09
C ASP A 9 0.42 -21.77 56.61
N LYS A 10 1.42 -21.37 55.83
CA LYS A 10 2.86 -21.72 55.77
C LYS A 10 3.18 -23.22 55.62
N ASP A 11 3.79 -23.49 54.46
CA ASP A 11 4.74 -24.54 54.09
C ASP A 11 4.23 -25.95 53.79
N ALA A 12 4.13 -26.26 52.49
CA ALA A 12 4.84 -27.39 51.91
C ALA A 12 4.96 -27.20 50.39
N SER A 13 6.21 -27.06 49.95
CA SER A 13 6.70 -27.15 48.58
C SER A 13 6.34 -28.48 47.93
N ASP A 14 5.79 -28.45 46.71
CA ASP A 14 6.09 -29.52 45.75
C ASP A 14 6.14 -28.96 44.32
N THR A 15 7.37 -28.94 43.83
CA THR A 15 7.82 -28.67 42.47
C THR A 15 7.19 -29.65 41.48
N ARG A 16 6.39 -29.15 40.53
CA ARG A 16 6.17 -29.85 39.26
C ARG A 16 6.86 -29.09 38.15
N GLN A 17 7.88 -29.75 37.63
CA GLN A 17 8.66 -29.40 36.45
C GLN A 17 7.73 -29.07 35.27
N GLY A 18 8.03 -27.95 34.62
CA GLY A 18 7.56 -27.68 33.28
C GLY A 18 8.37 -28.51 32.30
N ASP A 19 7.68 -29.15 31.37
CA ASP A 19 8.27 -29.69 30.16
C ASP A 19 8.49 -28.50 29.21
N GLU A 20 9.70 -27.95 29.23
CA GLU A 20 10.19 -27.04 28.19
C GLU A 20 10.61 -27.90 26.98
N GLU A 21 9.79 -27.91 25.94
CA GLU A 21 10.21 -28.37 24.61
C GLU A 21 11.30 -27.42 24.09
N GLN A 22 12.56 -27.86 24.20
CA GLN A 22 13.68 -27.25 23.51
C GLN A 22 13.55 -27.52 22.02
N GLN A 23 13.08 -26.53 21.26
CA GLN A 23 13.23 -26.52 19.82
C GLN A 23 14.65 -26.05 19.51
N GLU A 24 15.49 -26.97 19.04
CA GLU A 24 16.84 -26.69 18.57
C GLU A 24 16.80 -25.65 17.44
N GLN A 25 17.48 -24.54 17.67
CA GLN A 25 17.67 -23.46 16.71
C GLN A 25 18.88 -23.86 15.84
N GLU A 26 18.63 -24.39 14.64
CA GLU A 26 19.69 -24.59 13.65
C GLU A 26 20.06 -23.23 13.04
N ASP A 27 21.15 -22.65 13.53
CA ASP A 27 21.79 -21.49 12.92
C ASP A 27 22.40 -21.90 11.56
N ILE A 28 21.74 -21.56 10.46
CA ILE A 28 22.31 -21.68 9.12
C ILE A 28 23.30 -20.52 8.93
N TYR A 29 24.58 -20.81 9.14
CA TYR A 29 25.69 -19.91 8.81
C TYR A 29 25.99 -20.00 7.31
N ILE A 30 25.60 -19.00 6.53
CA ILE A 30 25.98 -18.90 5.11
C ILE A 30 27.31 -18.15 5.03
N ASN A 31 28.35 -18.84 4.55
CA ASN A 31 29.66 -18.26 4.31
C ASN A 31 29.62 -17.34 3.08
N PRO A 32 30.09 -16.09 3.13
CA PRO A 32 30.00 -15.15 2.00
C PRO A 32 30.84 -15.50 0.78
N ASP A 33 31.70 -16.53 0.86
CA ASP A 33 32.65 -16.91 -0.21
C ASP A 33 32.29 -18.20 -0.96
N ASP A 34 31.12 -18.81 -0.70
CA ASP A 34 30.67 -19.97 -1.48
C ASP A 34 30.07 -19.53 -2.83
N CYS A 35 30.94 -19.32 -3.82
CA CYS A 35 30.55 -19.18 -5.21
C CYS A 35 29.95 -20.50 -5.72
N ILE A 36 28.68 -20.46 -6.12
CA ILE A 36 28.03 -21.57 -6.83
C ILE A 36 28.61 -21.61 -8.25
N ASP A 37 29.42 -22.63 -8.52
CA ASP A 37 29.86 -23.02 -9.87
C ASP A 37 28.66 -23.55 -10.66
N LEU A 38 28.12 -22.72 -11.56
CA LEU A 38 27.11 -23.13 -12.52
C LEU A 38 27.82 -23.75 -13.72
N GLY A 39 28.06 -25.05 -13.64
CA GLY A 39 28.58 -25.86 -14.74
C GLY A 39 27.74 -25.73 -16.00
N GLU A 40 28.42 -25.52 -17.12
CA GLU A 40 27.85 -25.50 -18.47
C GLU A 40 27.13 -26.82 -18.78
N GLY A 41 25.83 -26.70 -19.06
CA GLY A 41 24.99 -27.76 -19.58
C GLY A 41 23.84 -27.12 -20.35
N VAL A 42 24.10 -26.77 -21.60
CA VAL A 42 23.08 -26.25 -22.52
C VAL A 42 22.17 -27.41 -22.89
N ASP A 43 20.91 -27.38 -22.45
CA ASP A 43 19.87 -28.22 -23.03
C ASP A 43 19.25 -27.47 -24.23
N ASP A 44 19.22 -28.12 -25.39
CA ASP A 44 18.62 -27.61 -26.63
C ASP A 44 17.07 -27.61 -26.58
N SER A 45 16.47 -27.74 -25.39
CA SER A 45 15.01 -27.84 -25.22
C SER A 45 14.39 -26.53 -24.74
N ALA A 46 15.16 -25.67 -24.08
CA ALA A 46 14.72 -24.33 -23.67
C ALA A 46 14.63 -23.33 -24.84
N GLU A 47 15.47 -23.49 -25.87
CA GLU A 47 15.52 -22.56 -27.02
C GLU A 47 14.29 -22.71 -27.93
N VAL A 48 13.79 -23.95 -28.12
CA VAL A 48 12.60 -24.24 -28.94
C VAL A 48 11.31 -23.69 -28.30
N ALA A 49 11.23 -23.66 -26.96
CA ALA A 49 10.08 -23.11 -26.23
C ALA A 49 10.05 -21.58 -26.17
N ALA A 50 11.21 -20.92 -26.32
CA ALA A 50 11.29 -19.46 -26.43
C ALA A 50 10.84 -18.96 -27.81
N ASP A 51 11.13 -19.74 -28.87
CA ASP A 51 10.82 -19.37 -30.26
C ASP A 51 9.31 -19.49 -30.57
N GLU A 52 8.62 -20.51 -30.04
CA GLU A 52 7.15 -20.61 -30.15
C GLU A 52 6.43 -19.47 -29.40
N ARG A 53 6.98 -18.97 -28.28
CA ARG A 53 6.42 -17.83 -27.55
C ARG A 53 6.66 -16.49 -28.25
N ALA A 54 7.79 -16.35 -28.95
CA ALA A 54 8.08 -15.18 -29.76
C ALA A 54 7.14 -15.11 -30.99
N GLY A 55 6.82 -16.26 -31.61
CA GLY A 55 5.85 -16.33 -32.70
C GLY A 55 4.43 -15.91 -32.29
N VAL A 56 3.95 -16.35 -31.12
CA VAL A 56 2.63 -15.95 -30.60
C VAL A 56 2.61 -14.47 -30.17
N ALA A 57 3.72 -13.95 -29.65
CA ALA A 57 3.84 -12.53 -29.30
C ALA A 57 3.88 -11.62 -30.54
N ALA A 58 4.50 -12.07 -31.63
CA ALA A 58 4.51 -11.38 -32.91
C ALA A 58 3.13 -11.38 -33.59
N ASP A 59 2.42 -12.51 -33.59
CA ASP A 59 1.04 -12.59 -34.11
C ASP A 59 0.04 -11.74 -33.30
N LEU A 60 0.25 -11.59 -31.99
CA LEU A 60 -0.55 -10.68 -31.15
C LEU A 60 -0.23 -9.20 -31.39
N LEU A 61 0.98 -8.88 -31.85
CA LEU A 61 1.40 -7.52 -32.20
C LEU A 61 0.89 -7.11 -33.59
N GLU A 62 0.86 -8.02 -34.57
CA GLU A 62 0.29 -7.71 -35.90
C GLU A 62 -1.24 -7.60 -35.87
N ALA A 63 -1.93 -8.25 -34.93
CA ALA A 63 -3.35 -8.04 -34.69
C ALA A 63 -3.68 -6.68 -34.04
N ALA A 64 -2.67 -5.96 -33.53
CA ALA A 64 -2.86 -4.63 -32.93
C ALA A 64 -2.77 -3.48 -33.94
N ASP A 65 -2.30 -3.73 -35.17
CA ASP A 65 -2.16 -2.71 -36.23
C ASP A 65 -3.37 -2.58 -37.16
N GLU A 66 -4.48 -3.29 -36.88
CA GLU A 66 -5.79 -3.09 -37.53
C GLU A 66 -6.82 -2.37 -36.64
N GLU A 67 -6.41 -1.69 -35.56
CA GLU A 67 -7.30 -0.78 -34.83
C GLU A 67 -7.49 0.54 -35.61
N GLU A 68 -8.41 0.46 -36.56
CA GLU A 68 -9.37 1.49 -36.99
C GLU A 68 -9.34 2.74 -36.08
N GLU A 69 -9.18 3.93 -36.69
CA GLU A 69 -9.27 5.25 -36.05
C GLU A 69 -10.34 5.25 -34.94
N ARG A 70 -9.94 4.93 -33.71
CA ARG A 70 -10.83 5.06 -32.55
C ARG A 70 -10.94 6.55 -32.32
N ASP A 71 -12.03 7.12 -32.83
CA ASP A 71 -12.49 8.46 -32.50
C ASP A 71 -12.16 8.73 -31.03
N ASN A 72 -11.27 9.69 -30.81
CA ASN A 72 -10.75 10.04 -29.49
C ASN A 72 -11.91 10.62 -28.65
N CYS A 73 -12.74 9.75 -28.10
CA CYS A 73 -13.94 10.09 -27.36
C CYS A 73 -13.55 10.55 -25.96
N SER A 74 -13.27 11.85 -25.82
CA SER A 74 -13.23 12.48 -24.52
C SER A 74 -14.65 12.64 -23.99
N ILE A 75 -14.92 12.13 -22.80
CA ILE A 75 -16.17 12.38 -22.07
C ILE A 75 -15.84 13.29 -20.89
N THR A 76 -16.59 14.38 -20.72
CA THR A 76 -16.38 15.33 -19.63
C THR A 76 -17.53 15.21 -18.63
N TYR A 77 -17.18 15.18 -17.35
CA TYR A 77 -18.14 15.23 -16.25
C TYR A 77 -17.84 16.44 -15.37
N PRO A 78 -18.81 17.35 -15.13
CA PRO A 78 -18.59 18.53 -14.31
C PRO A 78 -18.69 18.18 -12.83
N PHE A 79 -17.61 18.39 -12.08
CA PHE A 79 -17.62 18.34 -10.63
C PHE A 79 -18.05 19.68 -10.03
N THR A 80 -18.55 19.62 -8.81
CA THR A 80 -18.94 20.82 -8.04
C THR A 80 -17.75 21.61 -7.51
N ASP A 81 -16.58 20.98 -7.42
CA ASP A 81 -15.30 21.57 -7.02
C ASP A 81 -14.12 20.79 -7.65
N ALA A 82 -12.88 21.16 -7.33
CA ALA A 82 -11.67 20.50 -7.83
C ALA A 82 -11.63 19.00 -7.46
N ALA A 83 -11.36 18.17 -8.47
CA ALA A 83 -11.06 16.75 -8.29
C ALA A 83 -9.59 16.59 -7.89
N LEU A 84 -9.34 16.05 -6.70
CA LEU A 84 -7.99 15.97 -6.12
C LEU A 84 -7.35 14.59 -6.32
N CYS A 85 -8.17 13.54 -6.40
CA CYS A 85 -7.73 12.17 -6.60
C CYS A 85 -8.81 11.33 -7.28
N LEU A 86 -8.41 10.19 -7.84
CA LEU A 86 -9.34 9.22 -8.42
C LEU A 86 -8.84 7.78 -8.24
N ALA A 87 -9.79 6.84 -8.22
CA ALA A 87 -9.50 5.41 -8.24
C ALA A 87 -10.54 4.68 -9.10
N ALA A 88 -10.09 3.70 -9.89
CA ALA A 88 -10.97 2.78 -10.60
C ALA A 88 -11.21 1.53 -9.76
N ASN A 89 -12.44 1.00 -9.78
CA ASN A 89 -12.74 -0.24 -9.09
C ASN A 89 -12.06 -1.43 -9.83
N PRO A 90 -11.24 -2.25 -9.15
CA PRO A 90 -10.47 -3.32 -9.80
C PRO A 90 -11.33 -4.51 -10.25
N LYS A 91 -12.60 -4.61 -9.81
CA LYS A 91 -13.55 -5.67 -10.21
C LYS A 91 -14.65 -5.19 -11.13
N ASP A 92 -15.09 -3.94 -10.99
CA ASP A 92 -16.04 -3.30 -11.90
C ASP A 92 -15.37 -2.10 -12.58
N HIS A 93 -14.75 -2.34 -13.75
CA HIS A 93 -14.02 -1.32 -14.50
C HIS A 93 -14.88 -0.15 -15.00
N THR A 94 -16.21 -0.23 -14.84
CA THR A 94 -17.10 0.90 -15.15
C THR A 94 -17.23 1.87 -13.98
N VAL A 95 -16.78 1.51 -12.77
CA VAL A 95 -16.98 2.30 -11.56
C VAL A 95 -15.69 3.02 -11.17
N VAL A 96 -15.80 4.33 -10.95
CA VAL A 96 -14.70 5.20 -10.52
C VAL A 96 -15.13 5.98 -9.29
N ALA A 97 -14.23 6.14 -8.33
CA ALA A 97 -14.38 7.04 -7.19
C ALA A 97 -13.47 8.26 -7.38
N VAL A 98 -13.96 9.43 -7.01
CA VAL A 98 -13.23 10.71 -7.12
C VAL A 98 -13.35 11.46 -5.80
N GLY A 99 -12.22 11.85 -5.21
CA GLY A 99 -12.18 12.72 -4.02
C GLY A 99 -12.13 14.18 -4.42
N LEU A 100 -12.94 15.01 -3.76
CA LEU A 100 -13.11 16.43 -4.08
C LEU A 100 -12.63 17.34 -2.95
N GLN A 101 -12.30 18.58 -3.32
CA GLN A 101 -11.91 19.63 -2.38
C GLN A 101 -13.05 20.07 -1.45
N ASN A 102 -14.31 19.86 -1.84
CA ASN A 102 -15.49 20.32 -1.10
C ASN A 102 -16.00 19.32 -0.05
N ASP A 103 -15.12 18.60 0.63
CA ASP A 103 -15.43 17.58 1.66
C ASP A 103 -16.16 16.30 1.21
N THR A 104 -16.43 16.15 -0.08
CA THR A 104 -17.14 14.97 -0.61
C THR A 104 -16.26 14.08 -1.47
N ALA A 105 -16.71 12.83 -1.63
CA ALA A 105 -16.25 11.98 -2.70
C ALA A 105 -17.44 11.56 -3.58
N GLU A 106 -17.23 11.46 -4.88
CA GLU A 106 -18.25 11.03 -5.84
C GLU A 106 -17.92 9.64 -6.39
N LEU A 107 -18.93 8.78 -6.43
CA LEU A 107 -18.89 7.50 -7.11
C LEU A 107 -19.61 7.64 -8.44
N LEU A 108 -18.94 7.31 -9.53
CA LEU A 108 -19.41 7.48 -10.89
C LEU A 108 -19.39 6.15 -11.64
N ARG A 109 -20.29 6.02 -12.61
CA ARG A 109 -20.22 4.97 -13.63
C ARG A 109 -19.85 5.59 -14.98
N ILE A 110 -18.81 5.07 -15.59
CA ILE A 110 -18.34 5.45 -16.90
C ILE A 110 -18.76 4.37 -17.90
N ARG A 111 -19.43 4.78 -18.97
CA ARG A 111 -19.74 3.95 -20.14
C ARG A 111 -19.24 4.65 -21.40
N PRO A 112 -19.10 3.92 -22.52
CA PRO A 112 -18.84 4.57 -23.80
C PRO A 112 -19.88 5.67 -24.07
N GLY A 113 -19.42 6.91 -24.18
CA GLY A 113 -20.24 8.10 -24.45
C GLY A 113 -21.03 8.68 -23.26
N SER A 114 -20.95 8.13 -22.04
CA SER A 114 -21.65 8.70 -20.88
C SER A 114 -20.94 8.51 -19.55
N VAL A 115 -21.17 9.47 -18.64
CA VAL A 115 -20.82 9.36 -17.21
C VAL A 115 -22.08 9.56 -16.40
N GLU A 116 -22.37 8.62 -15.50
CA GLU A 116 -23.54 8.61 -14.64
C GLU A 116 -23.10 8.75 -13.18
N PRO A 117 -23.56 9.79 -12.45
CA PRO A 117 -23.32 9.87 -11.02
C PRO A 117 -24.09 8.76 -10.29
N LEU A 118 -23.36 7.95 -9.51
CA LEU A 118 -23.96 6.91 -8.69
C LEU A 118 -24.29 7.47 -7.32
N ARG A 119 -23.30 8.00 -6.59
CA ARG A 119 -23.48 8.49 -5.21
C ARG A 119 -22.54 9.64 -4.89
N ILE A 120 -22.98 10.48 -3.94
CA ILE A 120 -22.15 11.48 -3.26
C ILE A 120 -21.95 11.00 -1.83
N LEU A 121 -20.70 10.77 -1.46
CA LEU A 121 -20.25 10.31 -0.15
C LEU A 121 -20.04 11.53 0.72
N ARG A 122 -20.84 11.66 1.78
CA ARG A 122 -20.81 12.80 2.70
C ARG A 122 -20.36 12.34 4.08
N GLY A 123 -19.65 13.20 4.80
CA GLY A 123 -19.32 12.97 6.19
C GLY A 123 -17.87 13.29 6.56
N HIS A 124 -17.02 13.56 5.57
CA HIS A 124 -15.78 14.31 5.84
C HIS A 124 -16.13 15.78 6.09
N THR A 125 -15.24 16.49 6.79
CA THR A 125 -15.40 17.92 7.08
C THR A 125 -14.32 18.80 6.45
N ASP A 126 -13.46 18.20 5.62
CA ASP A 126 -12.42 18.85 4.82
C ASP A 126 -12.15 18.02 3.56
N SER A 127 -11.36 18.56 2.65
CA SER A 127 -10.95 18.01 1.35
C SER A 127 -10.65 16.52 1.39
N VAL A 128 -11.24 15.75 0.46
CA VAL A 128 -10.93 14.34 0.26
C VAL A 128 -9.79 14.23 -0.75
N VAL A 129 -8.58 14.04 -0.22
CA VAL A 129 -7.34 14.11 -1.02
C VAL A 129 -6.85 12.75 -1.51
N SER A 130 -7.42 11.65 -1.00
CA SER A 130 -7.03 10.32 -1.44
C SER A 130 -8.21 9.35 -1.40
N VAL A 131 -8.34 8.51 -2.43
CA VAL A 131 -9.35 7.45 -2.52
C VAL A 131 -8.72 6.15 -3.04
N ALA A 132 -9.17 5.01 -2.53
CA ALA A 132 -8.67 3.70 -2.98
C ALA A 132 -9.71 2.60 -2.78
N PHE A 133 -9.87 1.73 -3.79
CA PHE A 133 -10.66 0.51 -3.66
C PHE A 133 -9.83 -0.62 -3.03
N SER A 134 -10.49 -1.48 -2.26
CA SER A 134 -9.92 -2.76 -1.86
C SER A 134 -9.69 -3.65 -3.08
N SER A 135 -8.80 -4.63 -2.97
CA SER A 135 -8.44 -5.52 -4.10
C SER A 135 -9.59 -6.40 -4.60
N ASP A 136 -10.59 -6.63 -3.75
CA ASP A 136 -11.85 -7.29 -4.12
C ASP A 136 -12.92 -6.31 -4.66
N GLY A 137 -12.65 -5.00 -4.68
CA GLY A 137 -13.55 -3.97 -5.17
C GLY A 137 -14.80 -3.76 -4.33
N GLU A 138 -14.91 -4.40 -3.16
CA GLU A 138 -16.11 -4.35 -2.32
C GLU A 138 -16.10 -3.19 -1.31
N LEU A 139 -14.91 -2.69 -0.98
CA LEU A 139 -14.72 -1.56 -0.08
C LEU A 139 -14.03 -0.40 -0.79
N LEU A 140 -14.41 0.81 -0.41
CA LEU A 140 -13.76 2.06 -0.82
C LEU A 140 -13.23 2.75 0.44
N ALA A 141 -11.97 3.18 0.44
CA ALA A 141 -11.41 4.05 1.45
C ALA A 141 -11.30 5.48 0.92
N THR A 142 -11.60 6.47 1.75
CA THR A 142 -11.44 7.90 1.48
C THR A 142 -10.62 8.52 2.62
N GLY A 143 -9.55 9.25 2.29
CA GLY A 143 -8.72 9.99 3.24
C GLY A 143 -8.88 11.49 3.06
N SER A 144 -8.92 12.22 4.17
CA SER A 144 -9.22 13.65 4.19
C SER A 144 -8.29 14.44 5.10
N TYR A 145 -8.16 15.73 4.79
CA TYR A 145 -7.53 16.71 5.67
C TYR A 145 -8.28 16.93 7.00
N ASP A 146 -9.48 16.37 7.17
CA ASP A 146 -10.15 16.32 8.48
C ASP A 146 -9.49 15.35 9.47
N GLY A 147 -8.42 14.67 9.06
CA GLY A 147 -7.63 13.76 9.89
C GLY A 147 -8.24 12.36 10.03
N THR A 148 -9.24 12.03 9.22
CA THR A 148 -9.91 10.72 9.25
C THR A 148 -9.77 9.96 7.93
N VAL A 149 -9.82 8.63 8.04
CA VAL A 149 -10.06 7.74 6.91
C VAL A 149 -11.45 7.15 7.06
N LYS A 150 -12.29 7.21 6.03
CA LYS A 150 -13.61 6.58 6.02
C LYS A 150 -13.62 5.40 5.07
N VAL A 151 -14.26 4.32 5.51
CA VAL A 151 -14.42 3.10 4.70
C VAL A 151 -15.89 2.91 4.37
N TRP A 152 -16.18 2.63 3.11
CA TRP A 152 -17.52 2.51 2.56
C TRP A 152 -17.71 1.14 1.92
N GLU A 153 -18.87 0.53 2.13
CA GLU A 153 -19.24 -0.70 1.45
C GLU A 153 -19.88 -0.38 0.10
N VAL A 154 -19.22 -0.77 -0.99
CA VAL A 154 -19.64 -0.42 -2.36
C VAL A 154 -21.03 -0.94 -2.66
N ALA A 155 -21.36 -2.17 -2.26
CA ALA A 155 -22.70 -2.74 -2.47
C ALA A 155 -23.80 -1.91 -1.79
N LYS A 156 -23.55 -1.40 -0.57
CA LYS A 156 -24.49 -0.53 0.15
C LYS A 156 -24.65 0.82 -0.54
N LEU A 157 -23.56 1.36 -1.10
CA LEU A 157 -23.62 2.59 -1.91
C LEU A 157 -24.44 2.37 -3.18
N MET A 158 -24.39 1.20 -3.81
CA MET A 158 -25.18 0.93 -5.02
C MET A 158 -26.68 0.75 -4.75
N ALA A 159 -27.08 0.39 -3.54
CA ALA A 159 -28.48 0.15 -3.19
C ALA A 159 -29.33 1.43 -3.22
N GLU A 160 -30.55 1.37 -3.77
CA GLU A 160 -31.45 2.53 -3.98
C GLU A 160 -31.76 3.33 -2.70
N THR A 161 -31.73 2.68 -1.54
CA THR A 161 -32.01 3.28 -0.23
C THR A 161 -30.75 3.50 0.63
N GLY A 162 -29.57 3.30 0.07
CA GLY A 162 -28.30 3.38 0.80
C GLY A 162 -28.05 4.77 1.37
N ASP A 163 -27.89 4.87 2.69
CA ASP A 163 -27.38 6.08 3.33
C ASP A 163 -25.90 6.27 2.96
N CYS A 164 -25.61 7.40 2.32
CA CYS A 164 -24.27 7.79 1.87
C CYS A 164 -23.61 8.81 2.80
N SER A 165 -24.25 9.07 3.95
CA SER A 165 -23.77 9.97 5.01
C SER A 165 -23.10 9.19 6.16
N THR A 166 -23.31 7.87 6.21
CA THR A 166 -22.76 7.00 7.25
C THR A 166 -21.77 6.00 6.66
N PRO A 167 -20.45 6.21 6.86
CA PRO A 167 -19.46 5.23 6.43
C PRO A 167 -19.61 3.94 7.24
N MET A 168 -19.13 2.83 6.68
CA MET A 168 -19.02 1.55 7.41
C MET A 168 -18.06 1.70 8.59
N LEU A 169 -16.94 2.39 8.39
CA LEU A 169 -15.95 2.70 9.43
C LEU A 169 -15.52 4.17 9.32
N SER A 170 -15.34 4.81 10.47
CA SER A 170 -14.60 6.08 10.59
C SER A 170 -13.35 5.79 11.39
N LEU A 171 -12.20 5.87 10.75
CA LEU A 171 -10.90 5.53 11.31
C LEU A 171 -10.21 6.81 11.77
N GLU A 172 -10.04 6.92 13.07
CA GLU A 172 -9.35 8.03 13.73
C GLU A 172 -7.93 7.58 14.11
N GLY A 173 -7.01 8.54 14.27
CA GLY A 173 -5.65 8.22 14.71
C GLY A 173 -4.67 9.39 14.66
N PRO A 174 -4.34 9.92 13.47
CA PRO A 174 -3.19 10.82 13.36
C PRO A 174 -3.39 12.19 14.03
N GLY A 175 -4.64 12.59 14.27
CA GLY A 175 -4.97 13.90 14.85
C GLY A 175 -4.73 15.09 13.91
N GLU A 176 -4.00 14.87 12.82
CA GLU A 176 -3.71 15.80 11.73
C GLU A 176 -4.15 15.20 10.38
N GLY A 177 -4.20 16.05 9.34
CA GLY A 177 -4.72 15.69 8.02
C GLY A 177 -4.10 14.41 7.42
N VAL A 178 -4.93 13.60 6.77
CA VAL A 178 -4.51 12.44 5.99
C VAL A 178 -4.10 12.89 4.59
N GLU A 179 -2.92 12.49 4.13
CA GLU A 179 -2.42 12.85 2.78
C GLU A 179 -2.68 11.74 1.75
N TRP A 180 -2.80 10.49 2.21
CA TRP A 180 -2.76 9.33 1.33
C TRP A 180 -3.49 8.13 1.98
N VAL A 181 -4.13 7.28 1.17
CA VAL A 181 -4.69 5.98 1.61
C VAL A 181 -4.34 4.83 0.65
N SER A 182 -3.98 3.67 1.23
CA SER A 182 -3.75 2.40 0.53
C SER A 182 -4.53 1.26 1.12
N TRP A 183 -4.87 0.28 0.30
CA TRP A 183 -5.25 -1.04 0.79
C TRP A 183 -4.06 -1.98 0.82
N HIS A 184 -3.98 -2.79 1.87
CA HIS A 184 -3.17 -3.99 1.85
C HIS A 184 -3.64 -4.90 0.68
N PRO A 185 -2.74 -5.61 -0.05
CA PRO A 185 -3.11 -6.37 -1.25
C PRO A 185 -4.21 -7.43 -1.05
N LYS A 186 -4.32 -7.95 0.18
CA LYS A 186 -5.39 -8.89 0.60
C LYS A 186 -6.73 -8.22 0.96
N GLY A 187 -6.87 -6.90 0.86
CA GLY A 187 -8.11 -6.16 1.10
C GLY A 187 -8.61 -6.08 2.55
N HIS A 188 -7.82 -6.54 3.52
CA HIS A 188 -8.27 -6.64 4.92
C HIS A 188 -7.84 -5.47 5.81
N ALA A 189 -6.90 -4.65 5.34
CA ALA A 189 -6.34 -3.53 6.09
C ALA A 189 -6.17 -2.33 5.17
N VAL A 190 -6.29 -1.16 5.76
CA VAL A 190 -6.04 0.14 5.11
C VAL A 190 -4.90 0.83 5.83
N CYS A 191 -4.01 1.45 5.07
CA CYS A 191 -2.89 2.25 5.58
C CYS A 191 -3.04 3.68 5.08
N ALA A 192 -2.67 4.66 5.90
CA ALA A 192 -2.70 6.07 5.53
C ALA A 192 -1.48 6.81 6.05
N GLY A 193 -1.04 7.83 5.32
CA GLY A 193 0.00 8.77 5.75
C GLY A 193 -0.62 10.05 6.27
N SER A 194 0.01 10.68 7.27
CA SER A 194 -0.47 11.91 7.89
C SER A 194 0.56 13.04 7.85
N GLN A 195 0.04 14.27 7.96
CA GLN A 195 0.81 15.50 8.11
C GLN A 195 1.72 15.52 9.34
N ASP A 196 1.41 14.72 10.37
CA ASP A 196 2.22 14.63 11.60
C ASP A 196 3.54 13.85 11.43
N GLY A 197 3.81 13.31 10.24
CA GLY A 197 5.00 12.50 9.95
C GLY A 197 4.86 11.02 10.31
N THR A 198 3.66 10.56 10.61
CA THR A 198 3.36 9.15 10.86
C THR A 198 2.56 8.54 9.72
N ALA A 199 2.60 7.21 9.63
CA ALA A 199 1.63 6.44 8.87
C ALA A 199 0.93 5.44 9.79
N TRP A 200 -0.34 5.21 9.55
CA TRP A 200 -1.20 4.39 10.40
C TRP A 200 -1.83 3.28 9.56
N MET A 201 -2.03 2.12 10.16
CA MET A 201 -2.70 1.00 9.53
C MET A 201 -3.80 0.46 10.44
N TRP A 202 -4.98 0.23 9.87
CA TRP A 202 -6.15 -0.27 10.57
C TRP A 202 -6.69 -1.54 9.93
N TRP A 203 -7.32 -2.37 10.75
CA TRP A 203 -8.12 -3.50 10.31
C TRP A 203 -9.43 -3.00 9.70
N ALA A 204 -9.70 -3.36 8.45
CA ALA A 204 -10.88 -2.94 7.69
C ALA A 204 -11.81 -4.13 7.41
N GLY A 205 -12.10 -4.93 8.44
CA GLY A 205 -13.03 -6.06 8.31
C GLY A 205 -14.48 -5.62 8.07
N LYS A 206 -15.19 -6.38 7.23
CA LYS A 206 -16.61 -6.17 6.87
C LYS A 206 -17.59 -6.48 8.03
N SER A 207 -17.12 -7.14 9.08
CA SER A 207 -17.90 -7.50 10.27
C SER A 207 -17.73 -6.46 11.38
N SER A 208 -18.63 -6.44 12.37
CA SER A 208 -18.79 -5.44 13.44
C SER A 208 -17.62 -5.25 14.43
N GLY A 209 -16.38 -5.49 14.01
CA GLY A 209 -15.14 -5.23 14.74
C GLY A 209 -14.03 -4.62 13.86
N GLY A 210 -14.39 -4.03 12.72
CA GLY A 210 -13.47 -3.18 11.94
C GLY A 210 -13.07 -1.91 12.68
N GLY A 211 -11.95 -1.31 12.29
CA GLY A 211 -11.47 -0.02 12.77
C GLY A 211 -10.38 -0.06 13.83
N ASN A 212 -9.94 -1.24 14.25
CA ASN A 212 -8.83 -1.37 15.19
C ASN A 212 -7.52 -0.94 14.53
N VAL A 213 -6.74 -0.11 15.22
CA VAL A 213 -5.37 0.21 14.83
C VAL A 213 -4.55 -1.08 14.89
N MET A 214 -3.95 -1.46 13.77
CA MET A 214 -3.03 -2.59 13.68
C MET A 214 -1.60 -2.13 13.90
N GLN A 215 -1.22 -0.99 13.32
CA GLN A 215 0.16 -0.51 13.38
C GLN A 215 0.22 1.01 13.25
N VAL A 216 1.22 1.59 13.91
CA VAL A 216 1.69 2.96 13.67
C VAL A 216 3.14 2.87 13.23
N PHE A 217 3.47 3.55 12.12
CA PHE A 217 4.79 3.68 11.54
C PHE A 217 5.29 5.10 11.82
N ALA A 218 6.24 5.23 12.74
CA ALA A 218 6.71 6.52 13.23
C ALA A 218 8.23 6.51 13.39
N GLY A 219 8.82 7.71 13.47
CA GLY A 219 10.24 7.92 13.79
C GLY A 219 11.20 7.99 12.59
N ALA A 220 10.75 7.64 11.39
CA ALA A 220 11.57 7.79 10.17
C ALA A 220 11.38 9.15 9.49
N HIS A 221 10.15 9.68 9.49
CA HIS A 221 9.81 10.94 8.82
C HIS A 221 9.73 12.08 9.83
N GLY A 222 10.35 13.21 9.49
CA GLY A 222 10.31 14.46 10.25
C GLY A 222 9.32 15.50 9.71
N ALA A 223 8.58 15.16 8.65
CA ALA A 223 7.54 15.97 8.03
C ALA A 223 6.43 15.06 7.48
N ALA A 224 5.37 15.66 6.93
CA ALA A 224 4.20 14.96 6.38
C ALA A 224 4.56 13.75 5.50
N VAL A 225 3.91 12.61 5.75
CA VAL A 225 3.99 11.41 4.92
C VAL A 225 2.99 11.52 3.79
N ASN A 226 3.43 12.01 2.63
CA ASN A 226 2.54 12.39 1.54
C ASN A 226 2.19 11.26 0.57
N CYS A 227 2.93 10.14 0.61
CA CYS A 227 2.63 8.98 -0.24
C CYS A 227 3.15 7.70 0.39
N GLY A 228 2.55 6.57 0.01
CA GLY A 228 3.07 5.25 0.33
C GLY A 228 2.53 4.18 -0.60
N SER A 229 2.94 2.94 -0.38
CA SER A 229 2.39 1.78 -1.06
C SER A 229 2.74 0.51 -0.32
N PHE A 230 1.87 -0.50 -0.40
CA PHE A 230 2.23 -1.86 -0.03
C PHE A 230 3.01 -2.52 -1.16
N SER A 231 4.04 -3.28 -0.79
CA SER A 231 4.53 -4.37 -1.65
C SER A 231 3.40 -5.31 -2.05
N ILE A 232 3.49 -5.89 -3.25
CA ILE A 232 2.43 -6.73 -3.80
C ILE A 232 2.15 -7.99 -2.95
N ASP A 233 3.15 -8.49 -2.24
CA ASP A 233 3.02 -9.61 -1.31
C ASP A 233 2.54 -9.20 0.09
N GLY A 234 2.45 -7.89 0.35
CA GLY A 234 1.99 -7.31 1.61
C GLY A 234 2.99 -7.42 2.75
N LYS A 235 4.26 -7.77 2.49
CA LYS A 235 5.28 -7.94 3.55
C LYS A 235 6.05 -6.67 3.89
N ALA A 236 5.91 -5.63 3.06
CA ALA A 236 6.49 -4.31 3.24
C ALA A 236 5.47 -3.21 2.95
N VAL A 237 5.55 -2.12 3.73
CA VAL A 237 5.00 -0.80 3.35
C VAL A 237 6.17 0.09 3.00
N VAL A 238 6.08 0.83 1.91
CA VAL A 238 7.02 1.91 1.58
C VAL A 238 6.29 3.24 1.78
N THR A 239 6.91 4.19 2.45
CA THR A 239 6.37 5.55 2.62
C THR A 239 7.39 6.59 2.25
N ALA A 240 6.92 7.71 1.70
CA ALA A 240 7.71 8.87 1.35
C ALA A 240 7.17 10.11 2.08
N GLY A 241 8.08 10.97 2.53
CA GLY A 241 7.76 12.18 3.26
C GLY A 241 8.28 13.46 2.58
N LEU A 242 7.70 14.60 2.95
CA LEU A 242 8.14 15.93 2.50
C LEU A 242 9.52 16.34 3.04
N ASP A 243 10.09 15.54 3.94
CA ASP A 243 11.45 15.68 4.45
C ASP A 243 12.51 15.01 3.54
N GLY A 244 12.08 14.46 2.40
CA GLY A 244 12.95 13.77 1.43
C GLY A 244 13.38 12.38 1.89
N VAL A 245 12.71 11.80 2.89
CA VAL A 245 12.95 10.44 3.35
C VAL A 245 12.01 9.47 2.65
N VAL A 246 12.55 8.31 2.25
CA VAL A 246 11.78 7.12 1.91
C VAL A 246 12.09 6.05 2.95
N ALA A 247 11.06 5.48 3.55
CA ALA A 247 11.17 4.45 4.58
C ALA A 247 10.43 3.18 4.16
N VAL A 248 11.06 2.03 4.40
CA VAL A 248 10.50 0.70 4.20
C VAL A 248 10.21 0.10 5.57
N TRP A 249 9.00 -0.38 5.77
CA TRP A 249 8.48 -0.85 7.04
C TRP A 249 8.02 -2.29 6.95
N ASN A 250 8.21 -3.05 8.03
CA ASN A 250 7.52 -4.30 8.22
C ASN A 250 6.09 -4.03 8.75
N PRO A 251 5.01 -4.34 8.00
CA PRO A 251 3.65 -4.01 8.40
C PRO A 251 3.17 -4.72 9.66
N ARG A 252 3.77 -5.87 10.01
CA ARG A 252 3.39 -6.68 11.17
C ARG A 252 4.05 -6.19 12.45
N THR A 253 5.28 -5.68 12.37
CA THR A 253 6.05 -5.27 13.56
C THR A 253 6.15 -3.76 13.71
N GLY A 254 5.90 -3.00 12.64
CA GLY A 254 6.13 -1.55 12.60
C GLY A 254 7.59 -1.15 12.49
N ALA A 255 8.52 -2.11 12.50
CA ALA A 255 9.95 -1.81 12.43
C ALA A 255 10.33 -1.26 11.05
N THR A 256 11.17 -0.23 11.05
CA THR A 256 11.81 0.27 9.83
C THR A 256 12.87 -0.74 9.39
N ALA A 257 12.67 -1.36 8.23
CA ALA A 257 13.61 -2.30 7.62
C ALA A 257 14.76 -1.55 6.93
N ALA A 258 14.45 -0.40 6.31
CA ALA A 258 15.43 0.49 5.72
C ALA A 258 14.84 1.91 5.65
N SER A 259 15.70 2.93 5.70
CA SER A 259 15.34 4.27 5.30
C SER A 259 16.47 4.87 4.48
N CYS A 260 16.12 5.66 3.48
CA CYS A 260 17.07 6.44 2.71
C CYS A 260 16.61 7.89 2.67
N ARG A 261 17.56 8.81 2.75
CA ARG A 261 17.33 10.22 2.52
C ARG A 261 18.13 10.58 1.28
N THR A 262 17.48 11.15 0.27
CA THR A 262 18.23 11.72 -0.84
C THR A 262 18.97 12.95 -0.33
N ASN A 263 20.28 12.87 -0.23
CA ASN A 263 21.13 14.06 -0.15
C ASN A 263 21.65 14.36 -1.56
N GLU A 264 21.46 15.60 -1.99
CA GLU A 264 21.90 16.02 -3.32
C GLU A 264 23.43 15.90 -3.46
N GLU A 265 24.16 16.02 -2.34
CA GLU A 265 25.61 15.85 -2.29
C GLU A 265 26.09 14.42 -2.52
N GLU A 266 25.48 13.37 -1.94
CA GLU A 266 25.95 12.00 -2.23
C GLU A 266 25.47 11.52 -3.59
N LEU A 267 24.33 12.02 -4.09
CA LEU A 267 23.93 11.77 -5.48
C LEU A 267 24.96 12.37 -6.45
N GLN A 268 25.38 13.61 -6.23
CA GLN A 268 26.43 14.25 -7.04
C GLN A 268 27.78 13.54 -6.87
N ARG A 269 28.14 13.07 -5.67
CA ARG A 269 29.37 12.27 -5.47
C ARG A 269 29.29 10.93 -6.20
N SER A 270 28.18 10.21 -6.10
CA SER A 270 27.94 8.93 -6.78
C SER A 270 27.91 9.08 -8.31
N GLN A 271 27.38 10.19 -8.82
CA GLN A 271 27.41 10.51 -10.25
C GLN A 271 28.83 10.84 -10.73
N ARG A 272 29.59 11.65 -9.97
CA ARG A 272 31.00 11.95 -10.29
C ARG A 272 31.88 10.71 -10.23
N GLN A 273 31.68 9.85 -9.25
CA GLN A 273 32.41 8.59 -9.12
C GLN A 273 32.14 7.67 -10.32
N ARG A 274 30.87 7.53 -10.75
CA ARG A 274 30.53 6.75 -11.96
C ARG A 274 31.09 7.34 -13.25
N GLN A 275 31.20 8.67 -13.36
CA GLN A 275 31.86 9.32 -14.49
C GLN A 275 33.38 9.07 -14.48
N GLN A 276 34.01 9.11 -13.30
CA GLN A 276 35.43 8.80 -13.17
C GLN A 276 35.73 7.32 -13.44
N ASP A 277 34.90 6.39 -12.95
CA ASP A 277 35.10 4.95 -13.17
C ASP A 277 34.79 4.55 -14.63
N GLY A 278 33.84 5.23 -15.29
CA GLY A 278 33.52 5.00 -16.70
C GLY A 278 34.55 5.57 -17.70
N ASP A 279 35.41 6.50 -17.27
CA ASP A 279 36.52 7.04 -18.07
C ASP A 279 37.80 6.17 -18.00
N VAL A 280 37.84 5.14 -17.14
CA VAL A 280 39.05 4.30 -16.94
C VAL A 280 39.13 3.11 -17.90
N ASP A 281 38.06 2.77 -18.63
CA ASP A 281 38.01 1.59 -19.52
C ASP A 281 38.41 1.86 -21.00
N MET A 282 39.01 3.01 -21.33
CA MET A 282 39.32 3.38 -22.73
C MET A 282 40.80 3.66 -23.04
N GLU A 283 41.75 3.27 -22.17
CA GLU A 283 43.19 3.41 -22.46
C GLU A 283 44.01 2.17 -22.04
N GLU A 284 43.74 1.00 -22.62
CA GLU A 284 44.80 -0.02 -22.77
C GLU A 284 44.50 -1.00 -23.93
N GLU A 285 44.64 -0.54 -25.18
CA GLU A 285 45.07 -1.43 -26.26
C GLU A 285 46.51 -1.08 -26.67
N VAL A 286 47.38 -2.03 -26.33
CA VAL A 286 48.84 -2.09 -26.46
C VAL A 286 49.25 -2.24 -27.94
N PRO A 287 50.34 -1.63 -28.43
CA PRO A 287 50.95 -2.00 -29.70
C PRO A 287 51.77 -3.29 -29.63
#